data_AF-A0A0B0H6B9-F1
#
_entry.id   AF-A0A0B0H6B9-F1
#
_cell.length_a   1.000
_cell.length_b   1.000
_cell.length_c   1.000
_cell.angle_alpha   90.00
_cell.angle_beta   90.00
_cell.angle_gamma   90.00
#
_symmetry.space_group_name_H-M   'P 1'
#
loop_
_entity.id
_entity.type
_entity.pdbx_description
1 polymer ?
#
loop_
_entity_poly.entity_id
_entity_poly.type
_entity_poly.pdbx_seq_one_letter_code
_entity_poly.pdbx_strand_id
1 'polypeptide(L)' 'MKLHTIAEGVENVSQLRFLNRIDCTIIQGFYFSKPLPPQEIEKMLSDDVRLSVSDRRSDFSSHEA' A
#
# COMPACT_ATOMS: atom_id res chain seq x y z
N MET A 1 -20.02 0.46 -17.06
CA MET A 1 -19.52 -0.58 -16.13
C MET A 1 -18.40 0.04 -15.31
N LYS A 2 -18.41 -0.06 -13.98
CA LYS A 2 -17.30 0.38 -13.12
C LYS A 2 -16.66 -0.87 -12.53
N LEU A 3 -15.43 -1.18 -12.95
CA LEU A 3 -14.65 -2.30 -12.44
C LEU A 3 -13.69 -1.80 -11.37
N HIS A 4 -13.65 -2.48 -10.23
CA HIS A 4 -12.61 -2.27 -9.24
C HIS A 4 -11.37 -3.05 -9.63
N THR A 5 -10.23 -2.38 -9.67
CA THR A 5 -8.93 -3.01 -9.96
C THR A 5 -8.10 -3.06 -8.70
N ILE A 6 -7.32 -4.14 -8.56
CA ILE A 6 -6.30 -4.31 -7.54
C ILE A 6 -4.95 -4.55 -8.20
N ALA A 7 -3.91 -3.90 -7.70
CA ALA A 7 -2.54 -4.21 -8.07
C ALA A 7 -1.85 -4.96 -6.92
N GLU A 8 -1.41 -6.18 -7.22
CA GLU A 8 -0.72 -7.06 -6.28
C GLU A 8 0.80 -7.06 -6.54
N GLY A 9 1.59 -7.29 -5.49
CA GLY A 9 3.04 -7.36 -5.58
C GLY A 9 3.75 -6.00 -5.60
N VAL A 10 3.16 -4.95 -5.00
CA VAL A 10 3.83 -3.65 -4.88
C VAL A 10 4.92 -3.70 -3.80
N GLU A 11 6.17 -3.50 -4.20
CA GLU A 11 7.35 -3.65 -3.35
C GLU A 11 8.04 -2.31 -3.04
N ASN A 12 7.85 -1.30 -3.88
CA ASN A 12 8.53 -0.01 -3.76
C ASN A 12 7.66 1.20 -4.12
N VAL A 13 8.16 2.40 -3.78
CA VAL A 13 7.42 3.64 -3.99
C VAL A 13 7.22 4.02 -5.46
N SER A 14 8.13 3.65 -6.37
CA SER A 14 7.98 4.01 -7.78
C SER A 14 6.80 3.27 -8.43
N GLN A 15 6.60 1.99 -8.08
CA GLN A 15 5.41 1.22 -8.45
C GLN A 15 4.14 1.85 -7.87
N LEU A 16 4.13 2.20 -6.58
CA LEU A 16 2.98 2.85 -5.94
C LEU A 16 2.63 4.19 -6.62
N ARG A 17 3.63 5.04 -6.91
CA ARG A 17 3.43 6.31 -7.63
C ARG A 17 2.85 6.08 -9.03
N PHE A 18 3.33 5.07 -9.75
CA PHE A 18 2.78 4.73 -11.07
C PHE A 18 1.31 4.31 -10.98
N LEU A 19 0.97 3.41 -10.05
CA LEU A 19 -0.39 2.91 -9.87
C LEU A 19 -1.37 4.01 -9.44
N ASN A 20 -0.93 4.92 -8.57
CA ASN A 20 -1.72 6.09 -8.18
C ASN A 20 -2.01 7.02 -9.37
N ARG A 21 -1.05 7.21 -10.28
CA ARG A 21 -1.24 8.05 -11.49
C ARG A 21 -2.23 7.47 -12.49
N ILE A 22 -2.52 6.18 -12.44
CA ILE A 22 -3.48 5.50 -13.33
C ILE A 22 -4.78 5.14 -12.60
N ASP A 23 -5.05 5.78 -11.45
CA ASP A 23 -6.24 5.58 -10.61
C ASP A 23 -6.44 4.13 -10.13
N CYS A 24 -5.36 3.36 -9.99
CA CYS A 24 -5.39 2.07 -9.31
C CYS A 24 -5.21 2.29 -7.81
N THR A 25 -6.32 2.25 -7.06
CA THR A 25 -6.36 2.67 -5.65
C THR A 25 -6.39 1.52 -4.64
N ILE A 26 -6.63 0.29 -5.09
CA ILE A 26 -6.55 -0.91 -4.24
C ILE A 26 -5.19 -1.56 -4.48
N ILE A 27 -4.35 -1.58 -3.45
CA ILE A 27 -2.96 -2.02 -3.55
C ILE A 27 -2.68 -3.11 -2.52
N GLN A 28 -1.95 -4.14 -2.93
CA GLN A 28 -1.38 -5.15 -2.03
C GLN A 28 0.10 -5.34 -2.33
N GLY A 29 0.95 -5.37 -1.31
CA GLY A 29 2.34 -5.78 -1.49
C GLY A 29 3.23 -5.49 -0.28
N PHE A 30 4.47 -5.99 -0.38
CA PHE A 30 5.49 -5.90 0.66
C PHE A 30 5.89 -4.48 1.02
N TYR A 31 5.60 -3.51 0.15
CA TYR A 31 5.80 -2.10 0.47
C TYR A 31 5.02 -1.68 1.72
N PHE A 32 3.79 -2.21 1.90
CA PHE A 32 2.92 -1.92 3.04
C PHE A 32 3.17 -2.88 4.20
N SER A 33 3.12 -4.18 3.93
CA SER A 33 3.30 -5.22 4.94
C SER A 33 3.74 -6.53 4.30
N LYS A 34 4.51 -7.31 5.05
CA LYS A 34 4.75 -8.71 4.71
C LYS A 34 3.50 -9.55 5.01
N PRO A 35 3.34 -10.74 4.39
CA PRO A 35 2.33 -11.71 4.80
C PRO A 35 2.50 -12.02 6.29
N LEU A 36 1.39 -11.99 7.00
CA LEU A 36 1.34 -12.21 8.44
C LEU A 36 0.78 -13.60 8.75
N PRO A 37 1.22 -14.25 9.83
CA PRO A 37 0.52 -15.39 10.42
C PRO A 37 -0.94 -15.01 10.77
N PRO A 38 -1.86 -16.00 10.82
CA PRO A 38 -3.28 -15.76 11.12
C PRO A 38 -3.52 -14.94 12.41
N GLN A 39 -2.79 -15.25 13.47
CA GLN A 39 -2.97 -14.58 14.77
C GLN A 39 -2.53 -13.10 14.72
N GLU A 40 -1.52 -12.79 13.91
CA GLU A 40 -1.03 -11.42 13.77
C GLU A 40 -1.97 -10.57 12.93
N ILE A 41 -2.55 -11.13 11.86
CA ILE A 41 -3.55 -10.40 11.05
C ILE A 41 -4.84 -10.18 11.84
N GLU A 42 -5.31 -11.16 12.63
CA GLU A 42 -6.48 -11.01 13.51
C GLU A 42 -6.27 -9.88 14.52
N LYS A 43 -5.09 -9.83 15.14
CA LYS A 43 -4.72 -8.75 16.06
C LYS A 43 -4.67 -7.40 15.34
N MET A 44 -4.03 -7.33 14.18
CA MET A 44 -3.93 -6.10 13.38
C MET A 44 -5.31 -5.52 13.03
N LEU A 45 -6.26 -6.39 12.67
CA LEU A 45 -7.64 -6.00 12.37
C LEU A 45 -8.40 -5.56 13.62
N SER A 46 -8.20 -6.25 14.75
CA SER A 46 -8.86 -5.91 16.03
C SER A 46 -8.38 -4.60 16.61
N ASP A 47 -7.10 -4.28 16.44
CA ASP A 47 -6.45 -3.06 16.90
C ASP A 47 -6.70 -1.85 15.94
N ASP A 48 -7.49 -2.03 14.85
CA ASP A 48 -7.70 -1.06 13.75
C ASP A 48 -6.40 -0.40 13.26
N VAL A 49 -5.36 -1.23 13.09
CA VAL A 49 -4.05 -0.75 12.62
C VAL A 49 -4.20 -0.19 11.20
N ARG A 50 -3.90 1.09 11.05
CA ARG A 50 -3.80 1.75 9.75
C ARG A 50 -2.34 1.75 9.32
N LEU A 51 -2.02 1.00 8.26
CA LEU A 51 -0.70 1.05 7.63
C LEU A 51 -0.54 2.41 6.95
N SER A 52 0.22 3.31 7.58
CA SER A 52 0.45 4.64 7.04
C SER A 52 1.61 4.60 6.05
N VAL A 53 1.39 5.08 4.83
CA VAL A 53 2.49 5.33 3.88
C VAL A 53 3.42 6.44 4.41
N SER A 54 2.89 7.30 5.29
CA SER A 54 3.63 8.38 5.96
C SER A 54 4.76 7.92 6.88
N ASP A 55 4.80 6.65 7.30
CA ASP A 55 5.94 6.11 8.03
C ASP A 55 7.21 6.03 7.17
N ARG A 56 7.07 6.22 5.84
CA ARG A 56 8.16 6.47 4.90
C ARG A 56 8.04 7.82 4.22
N ARG A 57 7.88 8.90 5.00
CA ARG A 57 7.84 10.31 4.52
C ARG A 57 8.96 10.66 3.51
N SER A 58 10.14 10.06 3.62
CA SER A 58 11.24 10.21 2.67
C SER A 58 10.90 9.75 1.25
N ASP A 59 10.00 8.78 1.11
CA ASP A 59 9.68 8.14 -0.16
C ASP A 59 8.82 9.05 -1.06
N PHE A 60 8.20 10.09 -0.49
CA PHE A 60 7.39 11.09 -1.21
C PHE A 60 8.02 12.49 -1.20
N SER A 61 9.17 12.70 -0.55
CA SER A 61 9.79 14.01 -0.40
C SER A 61 10.75 14.41 -1.53
N SER A 62 10.48 14.00 -2.77
CA SER A 62 11.28 14.47 -3.91
C SER A 62 10.44 14.61 -5.19
N HIS A 63 10.23 15.88 -5.53
CA HIS A 63 9.90 16.50 -6.81
C HIS A 63 8.69 15.94 -7.56
N GLU A 64 7.51 16.53 -7.31
CA GLU A 64 6.57 16.80 -8.40
C GLU A 64 7.03 18.07 -9.11
N ALA A 65 7.50 17.91 -10.34
CA ALA A 65 7.55 18.93 -11.37
C ALA A 65 6.59 18.49 -12.49
#